data_AF-A0A0C3G6F8-F1
#
_entry.id   AF-A0A0C3G6F8-F1
#
_cell.length_a   1.000
_cell.length_b   1.000
_cell.length_c   1.000
_cell.angle_alpha   90.00
_cell.angle_beta   90.00
_cell.angle_gamma   90.00
#
_symmetry.space_group_name_H-M   'P 1'
#
loop_
_entity.id
_entity.type
_entity.pdbx_description
1 polymer ?
#
loop_
_entity_poly.entity_id
_entity_poly.type
_entity_poly.pdbx_seq_one_letter_code
_entity_poly.pdbx_strand_id
1 'polypeptide(L)' 'NPSDPKQNPLNPQGLKPCCACPDTKSARDDCFLRHDKTEADEKCKELVQRHVACMNALGFKI' A
#
# COMPACT_ATOMS: atom_id res chain seq x y z
N ASN A 1 10.44 -9.60 -11.40
CA ASN A 1 9.21 -8.79 -11.39
C ASN A 1 8.45 -9.17 -10.13
N PRO A 2 8.18 -8.24 -9.18
CA PRO A 2 7.50 -8.58 -7.91
C PRO A 2 6.04 -9.03 -8.09
N SER A 3 5.50 -8.89 -9.30
CA SER A 3 4.19 -9.40 -9.72
C SER A 3 4.27 -10.80 -10.36
N ASP A 4 5.46 -11.39 -10.51
CA ASP A 4 5.60 -12.77 -11.00
C ASP A 4 5.46 -13.75 -9.81
N PRO A 5 4.42 -14.59 -9.75
CA PRO A 5 4.22 -15.55 -8.66
C PRO A 5 5.38 -16.51 -8.46
N LYS A 6 6.17 -16.80 -9.52
CA LYS A 6 7.35 -17.66 -9.42
C LYS A 6 8.50 -17.00 -8.67
N GLN A 7 8.55 -15.67 -8.64
CA GLN A 7 9.58 -14.87 -7.99
C GLN A 7 9.09 -14.31 -6.64
N ASN A 8 7.78 -14.18 -6.46
CA ASN A 8 7.15 -13.71 -5.24
C ASN A 8 6.02 -14.68 -4.82
N PRO A 9 6.33 -15.74 -4.07
CA PRO A 9 5.34 -16.72 -3.63
C PRO A 9 4.32 -16.14 -2.64
N LEU A 10 4.58 -14.97 -2.04
CA LEU A 10 3.64 -14.25 -1.16
C LEU A 10 2.56 -13.51 -1.96
N ASN A 11 2.71 -13.41 -3.28
CA ASN A 11 1.74 -12.82 -4.21
C ASN A 11 1.30 -13.88 -5.24
N PRO A 12 0.54 -14.91 -4.82
CA PRO A 12 0.17 -16.03 -5.69
C PRO A 12 -0.71 -15.61 -6.88
N GLN A 13 -1.41 -14.50 -6.75
CA GLN A 13 -2.27 -13.93 -7.79
C GLN A 13 -1.49 -13.07 -8.80
N GLY A 14 -0.19 -12.84 -8.57
CA GLY A 14 0.64 -12.02 -9.45
C GLY A 14 0.16 -10.59 -9.56
N LEU A 15 -0.43 -10.06 -8.48
CA LEU A 15 -0.96 -8.70 -8.44
C LEU A 15 0.17 -7.69 -8.68
N LYS A 16 -0.15 -6.63 -9.40
CA LYS A 16 0.75 -5.47 -9.49
C LYS A 16 0.65 -4.64 -8.21
N PRO A 17 1.69 -3.88 -7.83
CA PRO A 17 1.67 -3.04 -6.64
C PRO A 17 0.47 -2.08 -6.55
N CYS A 18 0.01 -1.55 -7.68
CA CYS A 18 -1.16 -0.66 -7.74
C CYS A 18 -2.49 -1.35 -7.40
N CYS A 19 -2.56 -2.68 -7.47
CA CYS A 19 -3.76 -3.50 -7.29
C CYS A 19 -3.70 -4.38 -6.03
N ALA A 20 -2.56 -4.43 -5.34
CA ALA A 20 -2.31 -5.35 -4.25
C ALA A 20 -3.10 -5.02 -2.97
N CYS A 21 -3.31 -3.73 -2.70
CA CYS A 21 -3.90 -3.25 -1.45
C CYS A 21 -4.92 -2.12 -1.69
N PRO A 22 -6.02 -2.36 -2.44
CA PRO A 22 -6.94 -1.31 -2.88
C PRO A 22 -7.61 -0.58 -1.71
N ASP A 23 -8.03 -1.30 -0.67
CA ASP A 23 -8.76 -0.71 0.46
C ASP A 23 -7.89 0.24 1.28
N THR A 24 -6.67 -0.21 1.64
CA THR A 24 -5.72 0.63 2.40
C THR A 24 -5.17 1.77 1.56
N LYS A 25 -5.00 1.57 0.26
CA LYS A 25 -4.61 2.62 -0.69
C LYS A 25 -5.70 3.70 -0.77
N SER A 26 -6.97 3.31 -0.94
CA SER A 26 -8.07 4.27 -1.04
C SER A 26 -8.21 5.08 0.24
N ALA A 27 -8.19 4.42 1.41
CA ALA A 27 -8.27 5.12 2.69
C ALA A 27 -7.11 6.10 2.90
N ARG A 28 -5.88 5.70 2.54
CA ARG A 28 -4.71 6.58 2.59
C ARG A 28 -4.90 7.77 1.66
N ASP A 29 -5.22 7.52 0.39
CA ASP A 29 -5.35 8.57 -0.63
C ASP A 29 -6.44 9.58 -0.24
N ASP A 30 -7.59 9.10 0.25
CA ASP A 30 -8.67 9.95 0.78
C ASP A 30 -8.21 10.82 1.96
N CYS A 31 -7.36 10.30 2.84
CA CYS A 31 -6.80 11.07 3.96
C CYS A 31 -5.91 12.21 3.45
N PHE A 32 -5.02 11.94 2.50
CA PHE A 32 -4.15 12.96 1.90
C PHE A 32 -4.93 14.00 1.08
N LEU A 33 -6.10 13.65 0.54
CA LEU A 33 -6.98 14.59 -0.15
C LEU A 33 -7.75 15.51 0.81
N ARG A 34 -7.93 15.11 2.07
CA ARG A 34 -8.69 15.86 3.08
C ARG A 34 -7.84 16.76 3.98
N HIS A 35 -6.52 16.58 3.98
CA HIS A 35 -5.61 17.32 4.84
C HIS A 35 -4.60 18.11 4.01
N ASP A 36 -4.23 19.29 4.52
CA ASP A 36 -3.13 20.05 3.95
C ASP A 36 -1.82 19.25 4.01
N LYS A 37 -0.97 19.42 2.99
CA LYS A 37 0.28 18.65 2.85
C LYS A 37 1.20 18.78 4.07
N THR A 38 1.14 19.90 4.78
CA THR A 38 1.95 20.14 5.99
C THR A 38 1.49 19.33 7.20
N GLU A 39 0.24 18.88 7.21
CA GLU A 39 -0.36 18.12 8.33
C GLU A 39 -0.63 16.65 7.98
N ALA A 40 -0.73 16.34 6.68
CA ALA A 40 -1.11 15.02 6.19
C ALA A 40 -0.13 13.92 6.62
N ASP A 41 1.18 14.21 6.70
CA ASP A 41 2.19 13.22 7.08
C ASP A 41 1.95 12.65 8.48
N GLU A 42 1.57 13.50 9.43
CA GLU A 42 1.25 13.07 10.81
C GLU A 42 -0.19 12.53 10.89
N LYS A 43 -1.17 13.21 10.28
CA LYS A 43 -2.59 12.81 10.35
C LYS A 43 -2.89 11.49 9.64
N CYS A 44 -2.18 11.21 8.54
CA CYS A 44 -2.39 10.00 7.74
C CYS A 44 -1.36 8.90 8.04
N LYS A 45 -0.45 9.10 9.02
CA LYS A 45 0.64 8.18 9.35
C LYS A 45 0.18 6.74 9.57
N GLU A 46 -0.90 6.56 10.33
CA GLU A 46 -1.45 5.22 10.60
C GLU A 46 -1.95 4.55 9.31
N LEU A 47 -2.61 5.31 8.43
CA LEU A 47 -3.11 4.78 7.15
C LEU A 47 -1.97 4.43 6.20
N VAL A 48 -0.90 5.22 6.19
CA VAL A 48 0.35 4.90 5.47
C VAL A 48 0.95 3.60 6.01
N GLN A 49 1.07 3.45 7.33
CA GLN A 49 1.60 2.24 7.96
C GLN A 49 0.75 1.00 7.62
N ARG A 50 -0.58 1.12 7.63
CA ARG A 50 -1.50 0.04 7.23
C ARG A 50 -1.30 -0.36 5.76
N HIS A 51 -1.12 0.61 4.87
CA HIS A 51 -0.85 0.34 3.47
C HIS A 51 0.50 -0.36 3.25
N VAL A 52 1.56 0.14 3.90
CA VAL A 52 2.89 -0.47 3.87
C VAL A 52 2.86 -1.89 4.44
N ALA A 53 2.14 -2.12 5.55
CA ALA A 53 1.98 -3.45 6.14
C ALA A 53 1.29 -4.43 5.19
N CYS A 54 0.22 -4.01 4.51
CA CYS A 54 -0.47 -4.83 3.51
C CYS A 54 0.46 -5.22 2.35
N MET A 55 1.23 -4.26 1.84
CA MET A 55 2.15 -4.48 0.73
C MET A 55 3.33 -5.38 1.13
N ASN A 56 3.87 -5.20 2.34
CA ASN A 56 4.92 -6.04 2.89
C ASN A 56 4.45 -7.49 3.09
N ALA A 57 3.18 -7.71 3.48
CA ALA A 57 2.61 -9.05 3.62
C ALA A 57 2.55 -9.81 2.28
N LEU A 58 2.46 -9.08 1.17
CA LEU A 58 2.50 -9.62 -0.19
C LEU A 58 3.92 -9.66 -0.77
N GLY A 59 4.95 -9.37 0.02
CA GLY A 59 6.35 -9.43 -0.40
C GLY A 59 6.83 -8.25 -1.24
N PHE A 60 6.04 -7.17 -1.36
CA PHE A 60 6.49 -5.93 -1.99
C PHE A 60 7.37 -5.15 -1.02
N LYS A 61 8.57 -4.75 -1.46
CA LYS A 61 9.44 -3.82 -0.71
C LYS A 61 9.21 -2.41 -1.24
N ILE A 62 8.64 -1.53 -0.42
CA ILE A 62 8.32 -0.13 -0.75
C ILE A 62 9.13 0.82 0.14
#